data_AF-A0A924JYD7-F1
#
_entry.id   AF-A0A924JYD7-F1
#
_cell.length_a   1.000
_cell.length_b   1.000
_cell.length_c   1.000
_cell.angle_alpha   90.00
_cell.angle_beta   90.00
_cell.angle_gamma   90.00
#
_symmetry.space_group_name_H-M   'P 1'
#
loop_
_entity.id
_entity.type
_entity.pdbx_description
1 polymer ?
#
loop_
_entity_poly.entity_id
_entity_poly.type
_entity_poly.pdbx_seq_one_letter_code
_entity_poly.pdbx_strand_id
1 'polypeptide(L)' 'RRIGHARWLRNVAVALGNALQAAGVGPHSAAMRAALTGQLQHEDAAVREHVRWALGTP' A
#
# COMPACT_ATOMS: atom_id res chain seq x y z
N ARG A 1 -7.46 20.83 -7.03
CA ARG A 1 -6.66 20.11 -8.05
C ARG A 1 -6.61 18.64 -7.64
N ARG A 2 -7.25 17.72 -8.39
CA ARG A 2 -7.19 16.28 -8.08
C ARG A 2 -5.78 15.78 -8.40
N ILE A 3 -5.11 15.19 -7.41
CA ILE A 3 -3.87 14.44 -7.62
C ILE A 3 -4.24 13.19 -8.44
N GLY A 4 -3.56 12.93 -9.56
CA GLY A 4 -3.92 11.82 -10.46
C GLY A 4 -3.99 10.47 -9.74
N HIS A 5 -4.73 9.52 -10.32
CA HIS A 5 -5.07 8.24 -9.69
C HIS A 5 -3.85 7.47 -9.14
N ALA A 6 -2.76 7.36 -9.91
CA ALA A 6 -1.55 6.69 -9.46
C ALA A 6 -0.88 7.39 -8.26
N ARG A 7 -0.95 8.73 -8.17
CA ARG A 7 -0.45 9.46 -6.99
C ARG A 7 -1.33 9.23 -5.77
N TRP A 8 -2.65 9.14 -5.96
CA TRP A 8 -3.58 8.78 -4.90
C TRP A 8 -3.31 7.36 -4.38
N LEU A 9 -3.13 6.37 -5.26
CA LEU A 9 -2.82 4.98 -4.87
C LEU A 9 -1.51 4.87 -4.08
N ARG A 10 -0.46 5.61 -4.46
CA ARG A 10 0.79 5.65 -3.68
C ARG A 10 0.57 6.16 -2.26
N ASN A 11 -0.20 7.23 -2.09
CA ASN A 11 -0.50 7.77 -0.76
C ASN A 11 -1.29 6.78 0.09
N VAL A 12 -2.24 6.05 -0.53
CA VAL A 12 -2.99 4.98 0.14
C VAL A 12 -2.06 3.86 0.58
N ALA A 13 -1.14 3.40 -0.30
CA ALA A 13 -0.17 2.36 0.05
C ALA A 13 0.70 2.77 1.25
N VAL A 14 1.18 4.01 1.29
CA VAL A 14 1.93 4.55 2.43
C VAL A 14 1.11 4.55 3.71
N ALA A 15 -0.15 5.02 3.66
CA ALA A 15 -1.04 5.05 4.81
C ALA A 15 -1.29 3.64 5.38
N LEU A 16 -1.52 2.66 4.49
CA LEU A 16 -1.71 1.26 4.89
C LEU A 16 -0.42 0.65 5.48
N GLY A 17 0.75 0.93 4.89
CA GLY A 17 2.04 0.49 5.43
C GLY A 17 2.29 1.05 6.83
N ASN A 18 2.07 2.35 7.02
CA ASN A 18 2.18 2.99 8.32
C ASN A 18 1.21 2.39 9.35
N ALA A 19 -0.05 2.13 8.96
CA ALA A 19 -1.03 1.52 9.84
C ALA A 19 -0.63 0.09 10.26
N LEU A 20 -0.11 -0.72 9.32
CA LEU A 20 0.40 -2.07 9.60
C LEU A 20 1.57 -2.06 10.59
N GLN A 21 2.45 -1.07 10.49
CA GLN A 21 3.60 -0.92 11.38
C GLN A 21 3.19 -0.39 12.77
N ALA A 22 2.25 0.56 12.83
CA ALA A 22 1.85 1.20 14.08
C ALA A 22 0.91 0.31 14.93
N ALA A 23 -0.04 -0.38 14.31
CA ALA A 23 -1.04 -1.19 15.01
C ALA A 23 -0.61 -2.65 15.23
N GLY A 24 0.47 -3.10 14.57
CA GLY A 24 0.87 -4.51 14.57
C GLY A 24 -0.17 -5.41 13.87
N VAL A 25 -0.25 -6.68 14.30
CA VAL A 25 -1.27 -7.62 13.79
C VAL A 25 -2.60 -7.36 14.49
N GLY A 26 -3.41 -6.48 13.92
CA GLY A 26 -4.79 -6.21 14.32
C GLY A 26 -5.81 -6.89 13.39
N PRO A 27 -7.11 -6.81 13.70
CA PRO A 27 -8.17 -7.48 12.95
C PRO A 27 -8.23 -7.05 11.47
N HIS A 28 -7.77 -5.84 11.14
CA HIS A 28 -7.74 -5.33 9.77
C HIS A 28 -6.45 -5.64 9.02
N SER A 29 -5.40 -6.15 9.68
CA SER A 29 -4.08 -6.31 9.06
C SER A 29 -4.11 -7.29 7.88
N ALA A 30 -4.93 -8.34 7.96
CA ALA A 30 -5.12 -9.27 6.84
C ALA A 30 -5.74 -8.59 5.62
N ALA A 31 -6.79 -7.79 5.83
CA ALA A 31 -7.45 -7.05 4.75
C ALA A 31 -6.53 -5.99 4.12
N MET A 32 -5.75 -5.28 4.95
CA MET A 32 -4.77 -4.29 4.47
C MET A 32 -3.67 -4.96 3.63
N ARG A 33 -3.13 -6.09 4.10
CA ARG A 33 -2.14 -6.87 3.33
C ARG A 33 -2.72 -7.40 2.03
N ALA A 34 -3.95 -7.92 2.04
CA ALA A 34 -4.62 -8.40 0.83
C ALA A 34 -4.83 -7.28 -0.20
N ALA A 35 -5.28 -6.09 0.24
CA ALA A 35 -5.44 -4.93 -0.62
C ALA A 35 -4.11 -4.48 -1.25
N LEU A 36 -3.03 -4.45 -0.47
CA LEU A 36 -1.68 -4.15 -0.95
C LEU A 36 -1.20 -5.20 -1.96
N THR A 37 -1.31 -6.50 -1.64
CA THR A 37 -0.92 -7.60 -2.54
C THR A 37 -1.63 -7.50 -3.89
N GLY A 38 -2.91 -7.12 -3.92
CA GLY A 38 -3.67 -6.90 -5.16
C GLY A 38 -3.11 -5.80 -6.06
N GLN A 39 -2.26 -4.92 -5.54
CA GLN A 39 -1.64 -3.81 -6.28
C GLN A 39 -0.19 -4.09 -6.70
N LEU A 40 0.37 -5.27 -6.41
CA LEU A 40 1.75 -5.62 -6.76
C LEU A 40 2.03 -5.65 -8.27
N GLN A 41 0.99 -5.85 -9.10
CA GLN A 41 1.07 -5.90 -10.55
C GLN A 41 0.53 -4.63 -11.23
N HIS A 42 0.38 -3.53 -10.49
CA HIS A 42 -0.12 -2.27 -11.05
C HIS A 42 0.81 -1.75 -12.17
N GLU A 43 0.25 -1.13 -13.21
CA GLU A 43 0.98 -0.65 -14.40
C GLU A 43 2.10 0.36 -14.05
N ASP A 44 1.81 1.29 -13.14
CA ASP A 44 2.76 2.29 -12.64
C ASP A 44 3.79 1.66 -11.68
N ALA A 45 5.07 1.75 -12.04
CA ALA A 45 6.18 1.23 -11.26
C ALA A 45 6.30 1.84 -9.86
N ALA A 46 5.99 3.13 -9.72
CA ALA A 46 6.05 3.81 -8.44
C ALA A 46 4.96 3.31 -7.49
N VAL A 47 3.78 2.93 -8.00
CA VAL A 47 2.75 2.26 -7.18
C VAL A 47 3.28 0.92 -6.67
N ARG A 48 3.86 0.08 -7.54
CA ARG A 48 4.43 -1.22 -7.15
C ARG A 48 5.52 -1.10 -6.09
N GLU A 49 6.38 -0.09 -6.21
CA GLU A 49 7.43 0.19 -5.23
C GLU A 49 6.86 0.54 -3.84
N HIS A 50 5.86 1.42 -3.77
CA HIS A 50 5.25 1.82 -2.50
C HIS A 50 4.47 0.65 -1.85
N VAL A 51 3.84 -0.19 -2.66
CA VAL A 51 3.17 -1.41 -2.19
C VAL A 51 4.17 -2.40 -1.59
N ARG A 52 5.31 -2.65 -2.26
CA ARG A 52 6.39 -3.51 -1.76
C ARG A 52 6.94 -3.00 -0.43
N TRP A 53 7.24 -1.71 -0.36
CA TRP A 53 7.63 -1.05 0.89
C TRP A 53 6.60 -1.26 2.01
N ALA A 54 5.31 -1.06 1.72
CA ALA A 54 4.24 -1.20 2.71
C ALA A 54 4.06 -2.64 3.21
N LEU A 55 4.36 -3.64 2.38
CA LEU A 55 4.34 -5.06 2.75
C LEU A 55 5.59 -5.48 3.54
N GLY A 56 6.63 -4.64 3.58
CA GLY A 56 7.93 -4.98 4.18
C GLY A 56 8.73 -5.98 3.32
N THR A 57 8.44 -6.04 2.02
CA THR A 57 9.15 -6.92 1.08
C THR A 57 9.95 -6.05 0.11
N PRO A 58 11.27 -6.27 -0.06
CA PRO A 58 12.05 -5.55 -1.08
C PRO A 58 11.54 -5.81 -2.51
#